data_AF-A0A7Z7AYP4-F1
#
_entry.id   AF-A0A7Z7AYP4-F1
#
_cell.length_a   1.000
_cell.length_b   1.000
_cell.length_c   1.000
_cell.angle_alpha   90.00
_cell.angle_beta   90.00
_cell.angle_gamma   90.00
#
_symmetry.space_group_name_H-M   'P 1'
#
loop_
_entity.id
_entity.type
_entity.pdbx_description
1 polymer ?
#
loop_
_entity_poly.entity_id
_entity_poly.type
_entity_poly.pdbx_seq_one_letter_code
_entity_poly.pdbx_strand_id
1 'polypeptide(L)'
;MSLTTEIIGFTFGFLGVALALYSIIKQKNLEKRLKEKEKLKLLSTKINDGLLKDIHRFYKITVPKDDEDTIYQLDSLGRDIISTSYEHKEDTVIVETSTDITLENNKEISIENKGLILVSFREGKCSYVSLYCSPIGSSNMNYDIDSMSMLYLLGILENLNELENEFGSIIQEFKPELFSNLRVCITDIFEEIIDSACANEKIVVNIRDFDKAEDIGLWIHNIYLGLDRLLPLIAELKELENDLDEFREKLILTSYT
;
A
#
# COMPACT_ATOMS: atom_id res chain seq x y z
N MET A 1 -76.26 14.42 -27.15
CA MET A 1 -75.17 15.38 -26.89
C MET A 1 -74.20 14.89 -25.80
N SER A 2 -74.04 13.57 -25.57
CA SER A 2 -73.18 13.02 -24.51
C SER A 2 -71.93 12.27 -25.01
N LEU A 3 -71.89 11.84 -26.28
CA LEU A 3 -70.80 11.00 -26.81
C LEU A 3 -69.44 11.73 -26.89
N THR A 4 -69.46 13.03 -27.16
CA THR A 4 -68.24 13.85 -27.26
C THR A 4 -67.57 14.07 -25.91
N THR A 5 -68.34 14.15 -24.82
CA THR A 5 -67.83 14.41 -23.47
C THR A 5 -67.13 13.19 -22.87
N GLU A 6 -67.64 11.98 -23.18
CA GLU A 6 -67.00 10.71 -22.79
C GLU A 6 -65.67 10.47 -23.53
N ILE A 7 -65.61 10.75 -24.83
CA ILE A 7 -64.39 10.64 -25.64
C ILE A 7 -63.31 11.60 -25.14
N ILE A 8 -63.70 12.85 -24.82
CA ILE A 8 -62.78 13.85 -24.26
C ILE A 8 -62.27 13.39 -22.88
N GLY A 9 -63.15 12.91 -21.99
CA GLY A 9 -62.76 12.37 -20.68
C GLY A 9 -61.79 11.19 -20.77
N PHE A 10 -61.99 10.30 -21.74
CA PHE A 10 -61.11 9.15 -21.97
C PHE A 10 -59.72 9.59 -22.48
N THR A 11 -59.66 10.56 -23.40
CA THR A 11 -58.39 11.10 -23.89
C THR A 11 -57.59 11.85 -22.82
N PHE A 12 -58.25 12.62 -21.95
CA PHE A 12 -57.60 13.27 -20.80
C PHE A 12 -57.14 12.26 -19.75
N GLY A 13 -57.91 11.20 -19.51
CA GLY A 13 -57.51 10.10 -18.62
C GLY A 13 -56.26 9.36 -19.10
N PHE A 14 -56.18 9.08 -20.41
CA PHE A 14 -55.02 8.41 -21.01
C PHE A 14 -53.77 9.30 -20.99
N LEU A 15 -53.92 10.61 -21.24
CA LEU A 15 -52.83 11.58 -21.11
C LEU A 15 -52.29 11.65 -19.67
N GLY A 16 -53.18 11.61 -18.68
CA GLY A 16 -52.80 11.61 -17.25
C GLY A 16 -51.97 10.38 -16.86
N VAL A 17 -52.36 9.20 -17.32
CA VAL A 17 -51.61 7.95 -17.08
C VAL A 17 -50.26 7.96 -17.78
N ALA A 18 -50.18 8.47 -19.02
CA ALA A 18 -48.92 8.59 -19.76
C ALA A 18 -47.93 9.55 -19.06
N LEU A 19 -48.42 10.69 -18.56
CA LEU A 19 -47.60 11.64 -17.80
C LEU A 19 -47.11 11.05 -16.46
N ALA A 20 -47.96 10.30 -15.76
CA ALA A 20 -47.59 9.63 -14.52
C ALA A 20 -46.50 8.56 -14.75
N LEU A 21 -46.66 7.73 -15.79
CA LEU A 21 -45.64 6.75 -16.18
C LEU A 21 -44.32 7.41 -16.56
N TYR A 22 -44.37 8.49 -17.36
CA TYR A 22 -43.18 9.26 -17.70
C TYR A 22 -42.48 9.85 -16.47
N SER A 23 -43.25 10.38 -15.51
CA SER A 23 -42.71 10.90 -14.25
C SER A 23 -42.03 9.81 -13.42
N ILE A 24 -42.63 8.62 -13.32
CA ILE A 24 -42.05 7.47 -12.60
C ILE A 24 -40.75 7.01 -13.27
N ILE A 25 -40.72 6.91 -14.60
CA ILE A 25 -39.51 6.54 -15.35
C ILE A 25 -38.41 7.58 -15.12
N LYS A 26 -38.75 8.87 -15.19
CA LYS A 26 -37.80 9.97 -14.94
C LYS A 26 -37.27 9.93 -13.51
N GLN A 27 -38.11 9.68 -12.52
CA GLN A 27 -37.71 9.56 -11.12
C GLN A 27 -36.77 8.36 -10.90
N LYS A 28 -37.09 7.18 -11.45
CA LYS A 28 -36.20 6.00 -11.38
C LYS A 28 -34.85 6.24 -12.03
N ASN A 29 -34.82 6.94 -13.18
CA ASN A 29 -33.57 7.32 -13.84
C ASN A 29 -32.76 8.32 -13.00
N LEU A 30 -33.42 9.26 -12.32
CA LEU A 30 -32.77 10.20 -11.41
C LEU A 30 -32.17 9.48 -10.19
N GLU A 31 -32.92 8.57 -9.56
CA GLU A 31 -32.45 7.75 -8.44
C GLU A 31 -31.24 6.89 -8.83
N LYS A 32 -31.27 6.29 -10.03
CA LYS A 32 -30.13 5.51 -10.55
C LYS A 32 -28.88 6.38 -10.70
N ARG A 33 -29.02 7.57 -11.32
CA ARG A 33 -27.90 8.53 -11.47
C ARG A 33 -27.36 9.00 -10.13
N LEU A 34 -28.22 9.26 -9.15
CA LEU A 34 -27.79 9.66 -7.81
C LEU A 34 -26.97 8.56 -7.13
N LYS A 35 -27.41 7.30 -7.22
CA LYS A 35 -26.67 6.14 -6.71
C LYS A 35 -25.32 5.95 -7.40
N GLU A 36 -25.26 6.16 -8.71
CA GLU A 36 -23.99 6.14 -9.46
C GLU A 36 -23.05 7.24 -8.96
N LYS A 37 -23.53 8.47 -8.79
CA LYS A 37 -22.73 9.59 -8.24
C LYS A 37 -22.22 9.31 -6.82
N GLU A 38 -23.06 8.74 -5.95
CA GLU A 38 -22.66 8.35 -4.59
C GLU A 38 -21.57 7.28 -4.61
N LYS A 39 -21.66 6.29 -5.51
CA LYS A 39 -20.62 5.27 -5.69
C LYS A 39 -19.29 5.87 -6.16
N LEU A 40 -19.31 6.80 -7.11
CA LEU A 40 -18.08 7.47 -7.58
C LEU A 40 -17.42 8.28 -6.47
N LYS A 41 -18.22 8.97 -5.64
CA LYS A 41 -17.71 9.69 -4.46
C LYS A 41 -17.10 8.74 -3.45
N LEU A 42 -17.77 7.63 -3.14
CA LEU A 42 -17.25 6.64 -2.19
C LEU A 42 -15.93 6.03 -2.68
N LEU A 43 -15.84 5.67 -3.96
CA LEU A 43 -14.59 5.18 -4.57
C LEU A 43 -13.47 6.22 -4.44
N SER A 44 -13.75 7.48 -4.79
CA SER A 44 -12.77 8.57 -4.65
C SER A 44 -12.30 8.76 -3.21
N THR A 45 -13.21 8.69 -2.23
CA THR A 45 -12.87 8.80 -0.81
C THR A 45 -11.99 7.63 -0.37
N LYS A 46 -12.31 6.39 -0.76
CA LYS A 46 -11.50 5.22 -0.41
C LYS A 46 -10.10 5.25 -1.05
N ILE A 47 -9.98 5.73 -2.29
CA ILE A 47 -8.67 5.96 -2.91
C ILE A 47 -7.85 6.97 -2.11
N ASN A 48 -8.46 8.09 -1.68
CA ASN A 48 -7.78 9.13 -0.92
C ASN A 48 -7.36 8.67 0.48
N ASP A 49 -8.32 8.13 1.24
CA ASP A 49 -8.18 7.91 2.69
C ASP A 49 -7.50 6.58 3.02
N GLY A 50 -7.45 5.65 2.05
CA GLY A 50 -6.75 4.38 2.14
C GLY A 50 -5.52 4.35 1.23
N LEU A 51 -5.74 4.14 -0.07
CA LEU A 51 -4.67 3.80 -1.01
C LEU A 51 -3.56 4.86 -1.11
N LEU A 52 -3.90 6.12 -1.41
CA LEU A 52 -2.93 7.22 -1.51
C LEU A 52 -2.24 7.50 -0.17
N LYS A 53 -3.00 7.41 0.93
CA LYS A 53 -2.46 7.62 2.27
C LYS A 53 -1.39 6.60 2.62
N ASP A 54 -1.60 5.32 2.31
CA ASP A 54 -0.62 4.28 2.60
C ASP A 54 0.58 4.35 1.64
N ILE A 55 0.38 4.69 0.36
CA ILE A 55 1.48 4.99 -0.58
C ILE A 55 2.37 6.13 -0.03
N HIS A 56 1.75 7.24 0.40
CA HIS A 56 2.50 8.38 0.92
C HIS A 56 3.33 8.02 2.16
N ARG A 57 2.75 7.21 3.04
CA ARG A 57 3.43 6.74 4.25
C ARG A 57 4.56 5.76 3.94
N PHE A 58 4.38 4.89 2.95
CA PHE A 58 5.41 3.96 2.51
C PHE A 58 6.69 4.68 2.06
N TYR A 59 6.60 5.85 1.41
CA TYR A 59 7.80 6.58 0.95
C TYR A 59 8.79 6.98 2.05
N LYS A 60 8.37 6.99 3.32
CA LYS A 60 9.27 7.20 4.45
C LYS A 60 10.41 6.20 4.50
N ILE A 61 10.26 5.02 3.88
CA ILE A 61 11.35 4.05 3.72
C ILE A 61 12.59 4.63 3.04
N THR A 62 12.44 5.67 2.20
CA THR A 62 13.57 6.34 1.53
C THR A 62 14.25 7.42 2.38
N VAL A 63 13.58 7.87 3.44
CA VAL A 63 14.04 8.93 4.34
C VAL A 63 13.71 8.54 5.79
N PRO A 64 14.37 7.50 6.35
CA PRO A 64 14.06 7.00 7.68
C PRO A 64 14.28 8.04 8.80
N LYS A 65 15.01 9.14 8.52
CA LYS A 65 15.21 10.25 9.45
C LYS A 65 13.93 11.04 9.75
N ASP A 66 12.94 10.97 8.87
CA ASP A 66 11.65 11.67 9.05
C ASP A 66 10.67 10.87 9.93
N ASP A 67 11.06 9.67 10.36
CA ASP A 67 10.30 8.80 11.23
C ASP A 67 11.03 8.60 12.57
N GLU A 68 10.48 9.16 13.64
CA GLU A 68 11.13 9.25 14.95
C GLU A 68 11.46 7.87 15.54
N ASP A 69 10.55 6.91 15.39
CA ASP A 69 10.75 5.55 15.86
C ASP A 69 11.86 4.85 15.06
N THR A 70 11.82 4.96 13.72
CA THR A 70 12.83 4.36 12.84
C THR A 70 14.22 4.93 13.12
N ILE A 71 14.38 6.26 13.18
CA ILE A 71 15.71 6.85 13.42
C ILE A 71 16.26 6.49 14.81
N TYR A 72 15.39 6.35 15.82
CA TYR A 72 15.81 5.88 17.14
C TYR A 72 16.32 4.45 17.10
N GLN A 73 15.64 3.55 16.38
CA GLN A 73 16.10 2.16 16.20
C GLN A 73 17.46 2.12 15.49
N LEU A 74 17.64 2.89 14.42
CA LEU A 74 18.88 2.92 13.65
C LEU A 74 20.06 3.52 14.44
N ASP A 75 19.85 4.61 15.18
CA ASP A 75 20.90 5.17 16.06
C ASP A 75 21.26 4.19 17.18
N SER A 76 20.26 3.51 17.75
CA SER A 76 20.47 2.52 18.82
C SER A 76 21.26 1.31 18.32
N LEU A 77 20.92 0.78 17.14
CA LEU A 77 21.67 -0.28 16.48
C LEU A 77 23.13 0.13 16.25
N GLY A 78 23.36 1.32 15.69
CA GLY A 78 24.71 1.84 15.44
C GLY A 78 25.55 1.94 16.72
N ARG A 79 24.94 2.39 17.83
CA ARG A 79 25.62 2.45 19.13
C ARG A 79 25.94 1.07 19.70
N ASP A 80 25.03 0.11 19.56
CA ASP A 80 25.23 -1.26 20.04
C ASP A 80 26.35 -1.96 19.27
N ILE A 81 26.44 -1.73 17.95
CA ILE A 81 27.55 -2.19 17.11
C ILE A 81 28.88 -1.60 17.59
N ILE A 82 28.92 -0.28 17.83
CA ILE A 82 30.13 0.37 18.35
C ILE A 82 30.51 -0.20 19.73
N SER A 83 29.55 -0.40 20.64
CA SER A 83 29.80 -1.00 21.95
C SER A 83 30.38 -2.40 21.82
N THR A 84 29.76 -3.22 20.97
CA THR A 84 30.18 -4.61 20.70
C THR A 84 31.60 -4.66 20.16
N SER A 85 31.96 -3.75 19.26
CA SER A 85 33.34 -3.59 18.74
C SER A 85 34.34 -3.28 19.86
N TYR A 86 34.03 -2.32 20.73
CA TYR A 86 34.90 -1.94 21.84
C TYR A 86 35.07 -3.06 22.88
N GLU A 87 33.99 -3.76 23.21
CA GLU A 87 33.98 -4.86 24.18
C GLU A 87 34.85 -6.03 23.71
N HIS A 88 34.73 -6.40 22.43
CA HIS A 88 35.49 -7.49 21.83
C HIS A 88 36.88 -7.08 21.34
N LYS A 89 37.17 -5.77 21.29
CA LYS A 89 38.43 -5.20 20.76
C LYS A 89 38.68 -5.56 19.29
N GLU A 90 37.61 -5.60 18.51
CA GLU A 90 37.61 -5.91 17.09
C GLU A 90 36.96 -4.76 16.33
N ASP A 91 37.57 -4.29 15.24
CA ASP A 91 37.00 -3.20 14.44
C ASP A 91 35.82 -3.66 13.55
N THR A 92 35.62 -4.98 13.43
CA THR A 92 34.60 -5.58 12.60
C THR A 92 33.56 -6.26 13.47
N VAL A 93 32.29 -5.99 13.22
CA VAL A 93 31.14 -6.57 13.91
C VAL A 93 30.24 -7.22 12.88
N ILE A 94 29.80 -8.44 13.18
CA ILE A 94 28.82 -9.14 12.35
C ILE A 94 27.43 -8.83 12.91
N VAL A 95 26.53 -8.37 12.05
CA VAL A 95 25.12 -8.13 12.37
C VAL A 95 24.31 -9.25 11.72
N GLU A 96 23.57 -10.01 12.52
CA GLU A 96 22.60 -10.99 12.04
C GLU A 96 21.29 -10.28 11.71
N THR A 97 20.67 -10.71 10.63
CA THR A 97 19.37 -10.18 10.21
C THR A 97 18.31 -11.26 10.35
N SER A 98 17.10 -10.89 10.72
CA SER A 98 15.95 -11.80 10.71
C SER A 98 14.73 -11.13 10.09
N THR A 99 13.91 -11.94 9.43
CA THR A 99 12.68 -11.51 8.78
C THR A 99 11.54 -12.34 9.35
N ASP A 100 10.58 -11.69 9.99
CA ASP A 100 9.42 -12.34 10.57
C ASP A 100 8.20 -12.08 9.68
N ILE A 101 7.57 -13.15 9.21
CA ILE A 101 6.41 -13.08 8.33
C ILE A 101 5.29 -13.94 8.89
N THR A 102 4.13 -13.32 9.10
CA THR A 102 2.91 -13.98 9.57
C THR A 102 1.87 -14.01 8.46
N LEU A 103 1.30 -15.19 8.23
CA LEU A 103 0.10 -15.34 7.39
C LEU A 103 -1.18 -15.18 8.20
N GLU A 104 -2.31 -14.90 7.54
CA GLU A 104 -3.65 -14.78 8.15
C GLU A 104 -4.08 -15.97 9.07
N ASN A 105 -3.43 -17.14 8.97
CA ASN A 105 -3.66 -18.29 9.83
C ASN A 105 -2.65 -18.43 11.00
N ASN A 106 -1.94 -17.37 11.36
CA ASN A 106 -0.88 -17.33 12.38
C ASN A 106 0.22 -18.38 12.15
N LYS A 107 0.46 -18.73 10.88
CA LYS A 107 1.60 -19.56 10.51
C LYS A 107 2.77 -18.65 10.22
N GLU A 108 3.77 -18.68 11.09
CA GLU A 108 5.07 -18.06 10.85
C GLU A 108 5.78 -18.82 9.72
N ILE A 109 6.37 -18.07 8.80
CA ILE A 109 7.12 -18.61 7.68
C ILE A 109 8.48 -17.92 7.64
N SER A 110 9.54 -18.72 7.61
CA SER A 110 10.91 -18.22 7.44
C SER A 110 11.19 -17.84 5.99
N ILE A 111 12.18 -16.98 5.82
CA ILE A 111 12.64 -16.48 4.51
C ILE A 111 13.11 -17.60 3.56
N GLU A 112 13.48 -18.77 4.11
CA GLU A 112 13.81 -19.99 3.36
C GLU A 112 12.67 -20.47 2.45
N ASN A 113 11.43 -20.04 2.74
CA ASN A 113 10.24 -20.31 1.93
C ASN A 113 9.84 -19.11 1.05
N LYS A 114 10.81 -18.33 0.56
CA LYS A 114 10.61 -17.15 -0.31
C LYS A 114 9.48 -17.29 -1.33
N GLY A 115 9.44 -18.39 -2.09
CA GLY A 115 8.39 -18.61 -3.09
C GLY A 115 6.96 -18.63 -2.51
N LEU A 116 6.77 -19.22 -1.33
CA LEU A 116 5.49 -19.24 -0.63
C LEU A 116 5.13 -17.86 -0.06
N ILE A 117 6.12 -17.12 0.42
CA ILE A 117 5.97 -15.75 0.92
C ILE A 117 5.47 -14.84 -0.21
N LEU A 118 6.12 -14.86 -1.38
CA LEU A 118 5.74 -14.03 -2.52
C LEU A 118 4.32 -14.35 -3.03
N VAL A 119 3.99 -15.64 -3.12
CA VAL A 119 2.62 -16.06 -3.49
C VAL A 119 1.61 -15.58 -2.45
N SER A 120 1.91 -15.74 -1.16
CA SER A 120 1.01 -15.34 -0.08
C SER A 120 0.83 -13.82 -0.03
N PHE A 121 1.89 -13.05 -0.30
CA PHE A 121 1.81 -11.60 -0.43
C PHE A 121 0.88 -11.23 -1.58
N ARG A 122 1.12 -11.74 -2.80
CA ARG A 122 0.30 -11.46 -4.00
C ARG A 122 -1.18 -11.80 -3.80
N GLU A 123 -1.47 -12.86 -3.04
CA GLU A 123 -2.82 -13.31 -2.69
C GLU A 123 -3.45 -12.52 -1.53
N GLY A 124 -2.74 -11.57 -0.92
CA GLY A 124 -3.23 -10.77 0.21
C GLY A 124 -3.33 -11.54 1.52
N LYS A 125 -2.56 -12.62 1.69
CA LYS A 125 -2.61 -13.52 2.86
C LYS A 125 -1.52 -13.25 3.89
N CYS A 126 -0.61 -12.32 3.62
CA CYS A 126 0.37 -11.84 4.58
C CYS A 126 -0.29 -10.80 5.49
N SER A 127 -0.29 -11.03 6.79
CA SER A 127 -0.88 -10.12 7.79
C SER A 127 0.17 -9.29 8.51
N TYR A 128 1.43 -9.73 8.51
CA TYR A 128 2.54 -9.04 9.14
C TYR A 128 3.86 -9.42 8.47
N VAL A 129 4.72 -8.43 8.29
CA VAL A 129 6.11 -8.59 7.88
C VAL A 129 6.93 -7.57 8.65
N SER A 130 8.06 -8.00 9.23
CA SER A 130 9.02 -7.10 9.86
C SER A 130 10.45 -7.64 9.71
N LEU A 131 11.40 -6.71 9.67
CA LEU A 131 12.79 -6.89 9.35
C LEU A 131 13.64 -6.40 10.51
N TYR A 132 14.32 -7.33 11.18
CA TYR A 132 15.13 -7.06 12.35
C TYR A 132 16.62 -7.24 12.07
N CYS A 133 17.44 -6.54 12.85
CA CYS A 133 18.88 -6.72 12.93
C CYS A 133 19.35 -6.86 14.38
N SER A 134 20.40 -7.63 14.61
CA SER A 134 21.04 -7.81 15.92
C SER A 134 22.55 -8.03 15.77
N PRO A 135 23.42 -7.25 16.44
CA PRO A 135 24.85 -7.51 16.44
C PRO A 135 25.19 -8.82 17.19
N ILE A 136 25.98 -9.69 16.57
CA ILE A 136 26.43 -10.93 17.21
C ILE A 136 27.31 -10.59 18.42
N GLY A 137 26.97 -11.19 19.57
CA GLY A 137 27.74 -11.01 20.81
C GLY A 137 27.33 -9.78 21.60
N SER A 138 26.26 -9.08 21.23
CA SER A 138 25.71 -7.97 22.01
C SER A 138 24.64 -8.43 23.02
N SER A 139 23.87 -7.47 23.53
CA SER A 139 22.82 -7.61 24.55
C SER A 139 21.58 -8.44 24.14
N ASN A 140 21.62 -9.17 23.02
CA ASN A 140 20.49 -9.86 22.38
C ASN A 140 19.32 -8.92 22.04
N MET A 141 19.60 -7.64 21.78
CA MET A 141 18.58 -6.71 21.30
C MET A 141 18.36 -6.89 19.80
N ASN A 142 17.08 -6.87 19.40
CA ASN A 142 16.67 -6.84 18.00
C ASN A 142 16.17 -5.43 17.69
N TYR A 143 16.66 -4.87 16.60
CA TYR A 143 16.32 -3.54 16.12
C TYR A 143 15.45 -3.69 14.88
N ASP A 144 14.25 -3.12 14.92
CA ASP A 144 13.35 -3.06 13.77
C ASP A 144 13.87 -2.03 12.77
N ILE A 145 14.07 -2.46 11.52
CA ILE A 145 14.71 -1.70 10.46
C ILE A 145 13.70 -1.16 9.46
N ASP A 146 12.55 -1.82 9.28
CA ASP A 146 11.52 -1.37 8.34
C ASP A 146 10.41 -0.56 9.01
N SER A 147 10.32 -0.66 10.35
CA SER A 147 9.35 0.02 11.20
C SER A 147 7.91 -0.29 10.75
N MET A 148 7.26 0.67 10.09
CA MET A 148 5.89 0.54 9.59
C MET A 148 5.82 0.41 8.06
N SER A 149 6.96 0.45 7.35
CA SER A 149 6.99 0.50 5.89
C SER A 149 6.35 -0.75 5.27
N MET A 150 6.64 -1.93 5.82
CA MET A 150 6.05 -3.18 5.33
C MET A 150 4.55 -3.26 5.62
N LEU A 151 4.09 -2.72 6.75
CA LEU A 151 2.66 -2.63 7.04
C LEU A 151 1.92 -1.73 6.05
N TYR A 152 2.51 -0.59 5.65
CA TYR A 152 1.91 0.26 4.62
C TYR A 152 1.89 -0.44 3.27
N LEU A 153 2.94 -1.19 2.92
CA LEU A 153 2.98 -1.96 1.68
C LEU A 153 1.89 -3.04 1.63
N LEU A 154 1.65 -3.73 2.75
CA LEU A 154 0.52 -4.66 2.91
C LEU A 154 -0.83 -3.95 2.80
N GLY A 155 -0.98 -2.80 3.46
CA GLY A 155 -2.20 -1.98 3.43
C GLY A 155 -2.54 -1.48 2.03
N ILE A 156 -1.55 -1.12 1.21
CA ILE A 156 -1.75 -0.76 -0.19
C ILE A 156 -2.41 -1.92 -0.95
N LEU A 157 -1.91 -3.14 -0.77
CA LEU A 157 -2.43 -4.33 -1.45
C LEU A 157 -3.85 -4.70 -0.97
N GLU A 158 -4.10 -4.62 0.33
CA GLU A 158 -5.43 -4.82 0.91
C GLU A 158 -6.43 -3.81 0.33
N ASN A 159 -6.08 -2.52 0.32
CA ASN A 159 -6.91 -1.47 -0.27
C ASN A 159 -7.17 -1.73 -1.77
N LEU A 160 -6.18 -2.18 -2.54
CA LEU A 160 -6.38 -2.55 -3.95
C LEU A 160 -7.39 -3.69 -4.08
N ASN A 161 -7.27 -4.75 -3.28
CA ASN A 161 -8.20 -5.87 -3.28
C ASN A 161 -9.63 -5.42 -2.94
N GLU A 162 -9.81 -4.61 -1.90
CA GLU A 162 -11.12 -4.09 -1.51
C GLU A 162 -11.76 -3.25 -2.62
N LEU A 163 -10.98 -2.35 -3.21
CA LEU A 163 -11.46 -1.46 -4.26
C LEU A 163 -11.84 -2.21 -5.53
N GLU A 164 -11.06 -3.22 -5.94
CA GLU A 164 -11.39 -4.05 -7.10
C GLU A 164 -12.63 -4.91 -6.84
N ASN A 165 -12.79 -5.47 -5.64
CA ASN A 165 -13.95 -6.25 -5.27
C ASN A 165 -15.25 -5.41 -5.24
N GLU A 166 -15.18 -4.18 -4.72
CA GLU A 166 -16.37 -3.33 -4.56
C GLU A 166 -16.68 -2.50 -5.82
N PHE A 167 -15.65 -2.01 -6.53
CA PHE A 167 -15.76 -1.05 -7.63
C PHE A 167 -15.14 -1.51 -8.95
N GLY A 168 -14.79 -2.79 -9.09
CA GLY A 168 -14.09 -3.30 -10.28
C GLY A 168 -14.75 -2.91 -11.61
N SER A 169 -16.07 -2.90 -11.70
CA SER A 169 -16.77 -2.48 -12.92
C SER A 169 -16.57 -0.99 -13.28
N ILE A 170 -16.47 -0.11 -12.29
CA ILE A 170 -16.20 1.32 -12.47
C ILE A 170 -14.72 1.52 -12.83
N ILE A 171 -13.82 0.81 -12.15
CA ILE A 171 -12.37 0.90 -12.43
C ILE A 171 -12.08 0.49 -13.89
N GLN A 172 -12.68 -0.63 -14.33
CA GLN A 172 -12.54 -1.11 -15.71
C GLN A 172 -13.10 -0.15 -16.76
N GLU A 173 -14.12 0.65 -16.43
CA GLU A 173 -14.68 1.65 -17.33
C GLU A 173 -13.74 2.86 -17.51
N PHE A 174 -13.08 3.31 -16.45
CA PHE A 174 -12.33 4.56 -16.47
C PHE A 174 -10.83 4.40 -16.74
N LYS A 175 -10.18 3.38 -16.15
CA LYS A 175 -8.72 3.17 -16.25
C LYS A 175 -8.36 1.71 -15.93
N PRO A 176 -8.55 0.77 -16.88
CA PRO A 176 -8.50 -0.67 -16.63
C PRO A 176 -7.12 -1.20 -16.20
N GLU A 177 -6.04 -0.52 -16.58
CA GLU A 177 -4.66 -0.99 -16.32
C GLU A 177 -4.04 -0.41 -15.04
N LEU A 178 -4.60 0.68 -14.49
CA LEU A 178 -3.96 1.40 -13.36
C LEU A 178 -3.78 0.51 -12.12
N PHE A 179 -4.84 -0.19 -11.71
CA PHE A 179 -4.81 -1.04 -10.51
C PHE A 179 -3.92 -2.27 -10.71
N SER A 180 -3.90 -2.81 -11.93
CA SER A 180 -2.99 -3.90 -12.29
C SER A 180 -1.53 -3.44 -12.22
N ASN A 181 -1.21 -2.26 -12.77
CA ASN A 181 0.15 -1.72 -12.75
C ASN A 181 0.60 -1.38 -11.32
N LEU A 182 -0.28 -0.79 -10.51
CA LEU A 182 -0.03 -0.57 -9.08
C LEU A 182 0.28 -1.89 -8.36
N ARG A 183 -0.54 -2.92 -8.59
CA ARG A 183 -0.32 -4.24 -7.98
C ARG A 183 1.02 -4.85 -8.38
N VAL A 184 1.38 -4.76 -9.67
CA VAL A 184 2.67 -5.25 -10.18
C VAL A 184 3.82 -4.51 -9.50
N CYS A 185 3.82 -3.17 -9.55
CA CYS A 185 4.87 -2.36 -8.93
C CYS A 185 5.03 -2.63 -7.42
N ILE A 186 3.91 -2.73 -6.68
CA ILE A 186 3.92 -3.04 -5.24
C ILE A 186 4.46 -4.45 -4.96
N THR A 187 4.13 -5.41 -5.83
CA THR A 187 4.66 -6.77 -5.75
C THR A 187 6.15 -6.80 -6.02
N ASP A 188 6.62 -6.06 -7.01
CA ASP A 188 8.04 -6.00 -7.37
C ASP A 188 8.86 -5.32 -6.26
N ILE A 189 8.31 -4.28 -5.62
CA ILE A 189 8.90 -3.65 -4.43
C ILE A 189 9.04 -4.66 -3.29
N PHE A 190 7.97 -5.39 -2.98
CA PHE A 190 7.99 -6.40 -1.92
C PHE A 190 9.00 -7.51 -2.24
N GLU A 191 9.01 -7.99 -3.48
CA GLU A 191 9.94 -9.02 -3.95
C GLU A 191 11.39 -8.56 -3.79
N GLU A 192 11.72 -7.33 -4.17
CA GLU A 192 13.06 -6.79 -4.02
C GLU A 192 13.50 -6.66 -2.53
N ILE A 193 12.59 -6.25 -1.65
CA ILE A 193 12.87 -6.20 -0.20
C ILE A 193 13.19 -7.60 0.34
N ILE A 194 12.36 -8.59 0.01
CA ILE A 194 12.55 -9.97 0.48
C ILE A 194 13.84 -10.57 -0.13
N ASP A 195 14.12 -10.27 -1.39
CA ASP A 195 15.33 -10.73 -2.08
C ASP A 195 16.59 -10.17 -1.43
N SER A 196 16.58 -8.88 -1.11
CA SER A 196 17.68 -8.26 -0.39
C SER A 196 17.82 -8.81 1.02
N ALA A 197 16.71 -9.04 1.73
CA ALA A 197 16.74 -9.64 3.05
C ALA A 197 17.31 -11.07 3.03
N CYS A 198 16.92 -11.90 2.05
CA CYS A 198 17.49 -13.24 1.84
C CYS A 198 19.00 -13.19 1.56
N ALA A 199 19.45 -12.21 0.75
CA ALA A 199 20.84 -12.12 0.35
C ALA A 199 21.75 -11.66 1.50
N ASN A 200 21.19 -11.01 2.52
CA ASN A 200 21.95 -10.32 3.57
C ASN A 200 21.70 -10.90 4.98
N GLU A 201 21.63 -12.23 5.12
CA GLU A 201 21.47 -12.91 6.43
C GLU A 201 22.48 -12.45 7.50
N LYS A 202 23.67 -12.02 7.06
CA LYS A 202 24.73 -11.45 7.88
C LYS A 202 25.35 -10.25 7.18
N ILE A 203 25.41 -9.13 7.87
CA ILE A 203 26.04 -7.90 7.40
C ILE A 203 27.32 -7.67 8.21
N VAL A 204 28.44 -7.54 7.52
CA VAL A 204 29.75 -7.30 8.14
C VAL A 204 30.02 -5.80 8.16
N VAL A 205 30.08 -5.22 9.35
CA VAL A 205 30.28 -3.79 9.57
C VAL A 205 31.68 -3.56 10.07
N ASN A 206 32.47 -2.75 9.36
CA ASN A 206 33.73 -2.22 9.87
C ASN A 206 33.49 -0.83 10.45
N ILE A 207 33.59 -0.70 11.78
CA ILE A 207 33.23 0.54 12.48
C ILE A 207 34.13 1.72 12.09
N ARG A 208 35.32 1.47 11.52
CA ARG A 208 36.24 2.51 11.07
C ARG A 208 35.81 3.21 9.79
N ASP A 209 34.87 2.64 9.06
CA ASP A 209 34.36 3.21 7.82
C ASP A 209 33.32 4.31 8.09
N PHE A 210 32.98 4.57 9.37
CA PHE A 210 31.92 5.49 9.78
C PHE A 210 32.38 6.46 10.86
N ASP A 211 31.95 7.71 10.76
CA ASP A 211 32.24 8.76 11.75
C ASP A 211 31.20 8.81 12.89
N LYS A 212 29.98 8.30 12.64
CA LYS A 212 28.84 8.40 13.56
C LYS A 212 28.05 7.09 13.62
N ALA A 213 27.46 6.82 14.79
CA ALA A 213 26.58 5.66 15.01
C ALA A 213 25.38 5.64 14.05
N GLU A 214 24.73 6.80 13.89
CA GLU A 214 23.60 6.98 12.97
C GLU A 214 23.92 6.52 11.54
N ASP A 215 25.13 6.81 11.04
CA ASP A 215 25.54 6.46 9.68
C ASP A 215 25.68 4.94 9.51
N ILE A 216 26.07 4.22 10.56
CA ILE A 216 26.12 2.75 10.58
C ILE A 216 24.70 2.17 10.42
N GLY A 217 23.76 2.63 11.25
CA GLY A 217 22.38 2.15 11.22
C GLY A 217 21.71 2.40 9.87
N LEU A 218 21.86 3.62 9.32
CA LEU A 218 21.36 3.97 7.99
C LEU A 218 21.98 3.13 6.87
N TRP A 219 23.28 2.83 6.97
CA TRP A 219 23.96 1.99 5.99
C TRP A 219 23.44 0.55 6.00
N ILE A 220 23.23 -0.03 7.19
CA ILE A 220 22.62 -1.36 7.35
C ILE A 220 21.20 -1.37 6.80
N HIS A 221 20.38 -0.36 7.15
CA HIS A 221 19.03 -0.19 6.62
C HIS A 221 18.99 -0.24 5.09
N ASN A 222 19.87 0.53 4.45
CA ASN A 222 19.91 0.62 2.98
C ASN A 222 20.34 -0.71 2.34
N ILE A 223 21.27 -1.44 2.96
CA ILE A 223 21.72 -2.74 2.47
C ILE A 223 20.64 -3.80 2.66
N TYR A 224 20.08 -3.89 3.87
CA TYR A 224 19.14 -4.95 4.21
C TYR A 224 17.87 -4.86 3.38
N LEU A 225 17.36 -3.63 3.16
CA LEU A 225 16.20 -3.38 2.30
C LEU A 225 16.53 -3.39 0.80
N GLY A 226 17.81 -3.29 0.40
CA GLY A 226 18.17 -3.22 -1.02
C GLY A 226 17.76 -1.89 -1.67
N LEU A 227 17.94 -0.78 -0.93
CA LEU A 227 17.40 0.52 -1.32
C LEU A 227 17.88 1.00 -2.70
N ASP A 228 19.10 0.62 -3.10
CA ASP A 228 19.65 0.91 -4.42
C ASP A 228 18.80 0.35 -5.56
N ARG A 229 18.25 -0.85 -5.39
CA ARG A 229 17.37 -1.53 -6.36
C ARG A 229 15.90 -1.14 -6.19
N LEU A 230 15.50 -0.71 -4.99
CA LEU A 230 14.15 -0.21 -4.74
C LEU A 230 13.89 1.19 -5.31
N LEU A 231 14.88 2.08 -5.32
CA LEU A 231 14.68 3.47 -5.72
C LEU A 231 14.02 3.65 -7.11
N PRO A 232 14.38 2.89 -8.16
CA PRO A 232 13.67 2.91 -9.44
C PRO A 232 12.19 2.49 -9.33
N LEU A 233 11.88 1.44 -8.55
CA LEU A 233 10.51 0.97 -8.36
C LEU A 233 9.67 1.98 -7.56
N ILE A 234 10.29 2.67 -6.59
CA ILE A 234 9.65 3.75 -5.84
C ILE A 234 9.37 4.96 -6.75
N ALA A 235 10.23 5.23 -7.74
CA ALA A 235 9.96 6.26 -8.73
C ALA A 235 8.78 5.89 -9.63
N GLU A 236 8.68 4.62 -10.06
CA GLU A 236 7.52 4.10 -10.79
C GLU A 236 6.23 4.19 -9.95
N LEU A 237 6.29 3.85 -8.66
CA LEU A 237 5.15 3.99 -7.75
C LEU A 237 4.67 5.44 -7.65
N LYS A 238 5.58 6.43 -7.66
CA LYS A 238 5.23 7.86 -7.68
C LYS A 238 4.54 8.29 -8.97
N GLU A 239 4.94 7.73 -10.10
CA GLU A 239 4.23 7.97 -11.37
C GLU A 239 2.81 7.40 -11.31
N LEU A 240 2.67 6.17 -10.82
CA LEU A 240 1.37 5.51 -10.65
C LEU A 240 0.47 6.20 -9.60
N GLU A 241 1.06 6.77 -8.55
CA GLU A 241 0.36 7.58 -7.55
C GLU A 241 -0.26 8.84 -8.17
N ASN A 242 0.50 9.58 -8.98
CA ASN A 242 -0.03 10.75 -9.69
C ASN A 242 -1.17 10.34 -10.62
N ASP A 243 -0.97 9.25 -11.35
CA ASP A 243 -1.96 8.66 -12.24
C ASP A 243 -3.25 8.21 -11.52
N LEU A 244 -3.12 7.80 -10.26
CA LEU A 244 -4.21 7.43 -9.37
C LEU A 244 -4.93 8.66 -8.80
N ASP A 245 -4.20 9.72 -8.47
CA ASP A 245 -4.78 10.98 -8.03
C ASP A 245 -5.56 11.67 -9.16
N GLU A 246 -5.03 11.71 -10.38
CA GLU A 246 -5.77 12.19 -11.56
C GLU A 246 -7.05 11.38 -11.81
N PHE A 247 -6.97 10.06 -11.65
CA PHE A 247 -8.14 9.20 -11.75
C PHE A 247 -9.18 9.54 -10.67
N ARG A 248 -8.74 9.73 -9.42
CA ARG A 248 -9.58 10.17 -8.30
C ARG A 248 -10.26 11.50 -8.61
N GLU A 249 -9.53 12.50 -9.08
CA GLU A 249 -10.10 13.81 -9.45
C GLU A 249 -11.15 13.68 -10.56
N LYS A 250 -10.90 12.84 -11.56
CA LYS A 250 -11.87 12.56 -12.63
C LYS A 250 -13.17 11.94 -12.09
N LEU A 251 -13.08 11.03 -11.11
CA LEU A 251 -14.26 10.47 -10.44
C LEU A 251 -15.07 11.55 -9.71
N ILE A 252 -14.38 12.45 -8.99
CA ILE A 252 -14.99 13.59 -8.30
C ILE A 252 -15.75 14.44 -9.31
N LEU A 253 -15.08 14.91 -10.37
CA LEU A 253 -15.68 15.76 -11.41
C LEU A 253 -16.92 15.10 -12.03
N THR A 254 -16.80 13.82 -12.39
CA THR A 254 -17.91 13.05 -12.98
C THR A 254 -19.07 12.89 -12.01
N SER A 255 -18.81 12.82 -10.70
CA SER A 255 -19.87 12.75 -9.68
C SER A 255 -20.67 14.04 -9.52
N TYR A 256 -20.13 15.20 -9.94
CA TYR A 256 -20.80 16.49 -9.85
C TYR A 256 -21.55 16.89 -11.12
N THR A 257 -21.09 16.46 -12.30
CA THR A 257 -21.79 16.60 -13.59
C THR A 257 -22.98 15.68 -13.71
#